data_AF-A0A1J3IN41-F1
#
_entry.id   AF-A0A1J3IN41-F1
#
_cell.length_a   1.000
_cell.length_b   1.000
_cell.length_c   1.000
_cell.angle_alpha   90.00
_cell.angle_beta   90.00
_cell.angle_gamma   90.00
#
_symmetry.space_group_name_H-M   'P 1'
#
loop_
_entity.id
_entity.type
_entity.pdbx_description
1 polymer ?
#
loop_
_entity_poly.entity_id
_entity_poly.type
_entity_poly.pdbx_seq_one_letter_code
_entity_poly.pdbx_strand_id
1 'polypeptide(L)'
;RPKLMAPEQTNRSPYHGQENDVFLVAVVLGYVFTSGNKLFVDPSNKSNLTYTAQAKGLLQSSPEVYYLLKGLGHATYHQRFTSLSALHYVLFWSQRERTTFLVLCSSFLSKLIPSNSLRNLMQNYASTANWFMKLSPHVRADLRKRNNGKTFFSSFLFLVRIVRNYIVHYIENQNTVVGQTIGNEPEAILHYFTTIFPSLMSELYDFIHINRNQRNPNVEVFSSYFEK
;
A
#
# COMPACT_ATOMS: atom_id res chain seq x y z
N ARG A 1 19.66 -12.54 20.87
CA ARG A 1 19.07 -11.20 21.12
C ARG A 1 19.31 -10.32 19.90
N PRO A 2 18.32 -9.54 19.43
CA PRO A 2 18.53 -8.59 18.34
C PRO A 2 19.55 -7.52 18.76
N LYS A 3 20.45 -7.13 17.85
CA LYS A 3 21.28 -5.95 18.04
C LYS A 3 20.37 -4.74 17.84
N LEU A 4 20.13 -3.97 18.89
CA LEU A 4 19.26 -2.78 18.90
C LEU A 4 20.13 -1.54 18.67
N MET A 5 20.62 -1.36 17.45
CA MET A 5 21.37 -0.16 17.05
C MET A 5 21.04 0.17 15.59
N ALA A 6 20.92 1.46 15.30
CA ALA A 6 20.77 1.94 13.92
C ALA A 6 22.12 1.93 13.17
N PRO A 7 22.12 1.85 11.83
CA PRO A 7 23.35 1.76 11.03
C PRO A 7 24.37 2.87 11.28
N GLU A 8 23.90 4.09 11.54
CA GLU A 8 24.68 5.30 11.77
C GLU A 8 25.28 5.38 13.18
N GLN A 9 24.79 4.57 14.14
CA GLN A 9 25.32 4.48 15.50
C GLN A 9 26.64 3.69 15.51
N THR A 10 27.64 4.23 14.82
CA THR A 10 29.06 3.93 15.02
C THR A 10 29.64 5.10 15.82
N ASN A 11 30.51 4.83 16.79
CA ASN A 11 31.04 5.69 17.87
C ASN A 11 31.44 7.18 17.60
N ARG A 12 31.16 7.80 16.45
CA ARG A 12 31.66 9.13 16.06
C ARG A 12 30.71 10.02 15.23
N SER A 13 29.41 9.73 15.16
CA SER A 13 28.46 10.59 14.43
C SER A 13 27.48 11.32 15.37
N PRO A 14 27.07 12.56 15.04
CA PRO A 14 26.15 13.34 15.85
C PRO A 14 24.81 12.61 16.03
N TYR A 15 24.25 12.75 17.21
CA TYR A 15 23.10 11.99 17.72
C TYR A 15 21.81 12.36 16.96
N HIS A 16 21.41 11.55 15.97
CA HIS A 16 20.09 11.61 15.34
C HIS A 16 19.07 10.83 16.18
N GLY A 17 18.64 11.40 17.31
CA GLY A 17 17.85 10.68 18.31
C GLY A 17 16.56 10.07 17.77
N GLN A 18 15.71 10.89 17.15
CA GLN A 18 14.37 10.45 16.72
C GLN A 18 14.42 9.46 15.55
N GLU A 19 15.30 9.68 14.58
CA GLU A 19 15.45 8.78 13.43
C GLU A 19 16.03 7.43 13.85
N ASN A 20 16.93 7.42 14.85
CA ASN A 20 17.40 6.19 15.47
C ASN A 20 16.25 5.45 16.17
N ASP A 21 15.40 6.17 16.92
CA ASP A 21 14.24 5.58 17.60
C ASP A 21 13.27 4.96 16.59
N VAL A 22 12.97 5.65 15.49
CA VAL A 22 12.17 5.13 14.37
C VAL A 22 12.77 3.83 13.80
N PHE A 23 14.09 3.79 13.61
CA PHE A 23 14.77 2.58 13.14
C PHE A 23 14.62 1.42 14.14
N LEU A 24 14.78 1.70 15.43
CA LEU A 24 14.61 0.70 16.49
C LEU A 24 13.16 0.20 16.55
N VAL A 25 12.17 1.07 16.35
CA VAL A 25 10.77 0.68 16.19
C VAL A 25 10.60 -0.28 15.01
N ALA A 26 11.27 -0.05 13.88
CA ALA A 26 11.27 -0.99 12.76
C ALA A 26 11.78 -2.37 13.18
N VAL A 27 12.91 -2.43 13.90
CA VAL A 27 13.49 -3.69 14.38
C VAL A 27 12.55 -4.41 15.35
N VAL A 28 11.92 -3.68 16.28
CA VAL A 28 10.97 -4.22 17.25
C VAL A 28 9.70 -4.74 16.57
N LEU A 29 9.07 -3.92 15.71
CA LEU A 29 7.89 -4.34 14.95
C LEU A 29 8.22 -5.54 14.05
N GLY A 30 9.38 -5.50 13.38
CA GLY A 30 9.87 -6.61 12.58
C GLY A 30 10.01 -7.90 13.38
N TYR A 31 10.55 -7.82 14.61
CA TYR A 31 10.61 -8.96 15.52
C TYR A 31 9.22 -9.51 15.86
N VAL A 32 8.24 -8.63 16.14
CA VAL A 32 6.85 -9.03 16.43
C VAL A 32 6.20 -9.69 15.21
N PHE A 33 6.20 -9.03 14.05
CA PHE A 33 5.54 -9.53 12.83
C PHE A 33 6.22 -10.78 12.25
N THR A 34 7.49 -10.99 12.56
CA THR A 34 8.22 -12.19 12.12
C THR A 34 8.28 -13.26 13.20
N SER A 35 7.41 -13.22 14.22
CA SER A 35 7.31 -14.24 15.27
C SER A 35 8.64 -14.50 15.99
N GLY A 36 9.36 -13.42 16.31
CA GLY A 36 10.64 -13.45 17.03
C GLY A 36 11.88 -13.63 16.14
N ASN A 37 11.73 -13.60 14.82
CA ASN A 37 12.88 -13.67 13.92
C ASN A 37 13.60 -12.33 13.80
N LYS A 38 14.87 -12.38 13.38
CA LYS A 38 15.65 -11.17 13.09
C LYS A 38 15.14 -10.54 11.80
N LEU A 39 14.88 -9.23 11.82
CA LEU A 39 14.44 -8.49 10.63
C LEU A 39 15.56 -8.41 9.59
N PHE A 40 16.74 -7.95 10.00
CA PHE A 40 17.91 -7.75 9.14
C PHE A 40 19.02 -8.77 9.42
N VAL A 41 19.78 -9.13 8.38
CA VAL A 41 21.00 -9.94 8.49
C VAL A 41 22.07 -9.20 9.29
N ASP A 42 22.31 -7.94 8.91
CA ASP A 42 23.21 -7.03 9.62
C ASP A 42 22.54 -5.63 9.75
N PRO A 43 22.06 -5.25 10.95
CA PRO A 43 21.44 -3.95 11.17
C PRO A 43 22.47 -2.80 11.21
N SER A 44 23.77 -3.09 11.25
CA SER A 44 24.83 -2.07 11.26
C SER A 44 25.30 -1.67 9.85
N ASN A 45 24.74 -2.28 8.80
CA ASN A 45 25.11 -1.98 7.42
C ASN A 45 24.54 -0.62 6.98
N LYS A 46 25.44 0.33 6.71
CA LYS A 46 25.12 1.72 6.32
C LYS A 46 24.73 1.89 4.86
N SER A 47 25.08 0.97 3.96
CA SER A 47 24.83 1.12 2.53
C SER A 47 23.48 0.53 2.14
N ASN A 48 23.21 -0.71 2.56
CA ASN A 48 21.95 -1.36 2.25
C ASN A 48 21.59 -2.43 3.29
N LEU A 49 20.35 -2.38 3.76
CA LEU A 49 19.84 -3.35 4.73
C LEU A 49 19.25 -4.55 4.01
N THR A 50 19.72 -5.73 4.39
CA THR A 50 19.24 -6.99 3.84
C THR A 50 18.34 -7.68 4.84
N TYR A 51 17.07 -7.88 4.47
CA TYR A 51 16.15 -8.70 5.25
C TYR A 51 16.60 -10.15 5.29
N THR A 52 16.42 -10.82 6.43
CA THR A 52 16.67 -12.26 6.55
C THR A 52 15.73 -13.06 5.66
N ALA A 53 16.10 -14.28 5.27
CA ALA A 53 15.25 -15.15 4.45
C ALA A 53 13.91 -15.46 5.15
N GLN A 54 13.96 -15.70 6.46
CA GLN A 54 12.79 -15.93 7.30
C GLN A 54 11.87 -14.71 7.34
N ALA A 55 12.43 -13.52 7.59
CA ALA A 55 11.65 -12.28 7.60
C ALA A 55 11.02 -12.01 6.23
N LYS A 56 11.75 -12.20 5.12
CA LYS A 56 11.21 -12.05 3.76
C LYS A 56 10.02 -12.96 3.53
N GLY A 57 10.11 -14.24 3.86
CA GLY A 57 9.02 -15.19 3.67
C GLY A 57 7.76 -14.82 4.47
N LEU A 58 7.93 -14.39 5.72
CA LEU A 58 6.81 -13.99 6.57
C LEU A 58 6.17 -12.65 6.16
N LEU A 59 6.98 -11.72 5.68
CA LEU A 59 6.49 -10.40 5.25
C LEU A 59 5.86 -10.43 3.85
N GLN A 60 6.14 -11.45 3.03
CA GLN A 60 5.52 -11.61 1.72
C GLN A 60 3.98 -11.71 1.79
N SER A 61 3.43 -12.28 2.85
CA SER A 61 1.98 -12.38 3.05
C SER A 61 1.34 -11.09 3.57
N SER A 62 2.13 -10.09 3.95
CA SER A 62 1.63 -8.80 4.45
C SER A 62 2.41 -7.62 3.86
N PRO A 63 2.08 -7.21 2.62
CA PRO A 63 2.76 -6.11 1.95
C PRO A 63 2.75 -4.82 2.77
N GLU A 64 1.63 -4.47 3.40
CA GLU A 64 1.51 -3.25 4.22
C GLU A 64 2.54 -3.23 5.36
N VAL A 65 2.70 -4.34 6.08
CA VAL A 65 3.71 -4.46 7.12
C VAL A 65 5.11 -4.34 6.51
N TYR A 66 5.38 -5.01 5.39
CA TYR A 66 6.66 -4.89 4.69
C TYR A 66 7.01 -3.44 4.32
N TYR A 67 6.07 -2.71 3.72
CA TYR A 67 6.26 -1.32 3.32
C TYR A 67 6.49 -0.41 4.52
N LEU A 68 5.72 -0.57 5.61
CA LEU A 68 5.93 0.17 6.84
C LEU A 68 7.34 -0.07 7.42
N LEU A 69 7.74 -1.35 7.54
CA LEU A 69 9.06 -1.72 8.05
C LEU A 69 10.19 -1.22 7.15
N LYS A 70 9.98 -1.20 5.83
CA LYS A 70 10.93 -0.65 4.88
C LYS A 70 11.09 0.87 5.04
N GLY A 71 10.00 1.60 5.29
CA GLY A 71 10.02 3.04 5.55
C GLY A 71 10.67 3.40 6.88
N LEU A 72 10.31 2.70 7.96
CA LEU A 72 10.90 2.93 9.30
C LEU A 72 12.37 2.51 9.35
N GLY A 73 12.69 1.35 8.76
CA GLY A 73 14.00 0.70 8.81
C GLY A 73 14.92 1.11 7.67
N HIS A 74 14.75 2.29 7.07
CA HIS A 74 15.61 2.73 5.97
C HIS A 74 17.07 2.92 6.45
N ALA A 75 18.07 2.48 5.66
CA ALA A 75 19.48 2.60 6.06
C ALA A 75 19.88 4.08 6.22
N THR A 76 19.55 4.89 5.22
CA THR A 76 19.69 6.35 5.25
C THR A 76 18.66 7.00 6.17
N TYR A 77 19.10 7.66 7.25
CA TYR A 77 18.22 8.21 8.29
C TYR A 77 17.19 9.23 7.80
N HIS A 78 17.57 10.16 6.92
CA HIS A 78 16.66 11.20 6.40
C HIS A 78 15.64 10.68 5.37
N GLN A 79 15.75 9.42 4.96
CA GLN A 79 14.78 8.74 4.10
C GLN A 79 13.82 7.86 4.90
N ARG A 80 13.98 7.80 6.24
CA ARG A 80 13.04 7.09 7.11
C ARG A 80 11.73 7.86 7.22
N PHE A 81 10.66 7.14 7.50
CA PHE A 81 9.43 7.77 7.99
C PHE A 81 9.70 8.49 9.29
N THR A 82 9.09 9.66 9.48
CA THR A 82 8.90 10.23 10.82
C THR A 82 7.95 9.33 11.62
N SER A 83 7.96 9.43 12.96
CA SER A 83 7.00 8.71 13.80
C SER A 83 5.54 9.06 13.42
N LEU A 84 5.28 10.32 13.08
CA LEU A 84 3.93 10.78 12.74
C LEU A 84 3.49 10.29 11.35
N SER A 85 4.36 10.33 10.34
CA SER A 85 4.05 9.75 9.02
C SER A 85 3.83 8.24 9.09
N ALA A 86 4.55 7.53 9.95
CA ALA A 86 4.34 6.10 10.19
C ALA A 86 2.96 5.81 10.80
N LEU A 87 2.48 6.62 11.74
CA LEU A 87 1.14 6.48 12.32
C LEU A 87 0.02 6.77 11.32
N HIS A 88 0.28 7.60 10.30
CA HIS A 88 -0.65 7.85 9.21
C HIS A 88 -0.58 6.79 8.10
N TYR A 89 0.27 5.77 8.22
CA TYR A 89 0.36 4.71 7.22
C TYR A 89 -0.89 3.83 7.19
N VAL A 90 -1.23 3.32 6.00
CA VAL A 90 -2.47 2.59 5.71
C VAL A 90 -2.74 1.36 6.58
N LEU A 91 -1.69 0.78 7.18
CA LEU A 91 -1.80 -0.33 8.12
C LEU A 91 -2.69 0.02 9.33
N PHE A 92 -2.71 1.28 9.76
CA PHE A 92 -3.41 1.71 10.97
C PHE A 92 -4.82 2.25 10.72
N TRP A 93 -5.25 2.30 9.45
CA TRP A 93 -6.56 2.83 9.09
C TRP A 93 -7.68 1.85 9.36
N SER A 94 -8.82 2.37 9.80
CA SER A 94 -10.08 1.64 9.83
C SER A 94 -10.52 1.23 8.41
N GLN A 95 -11.39 0.21 8.33
CA GLN A 95 -11.95 -0.22 7.04
C GLN A 95 -12.68 0.94 6.32
N ARG A 96 -13.37 1.80 7.06
CA ARG A 96 -14.05 2.99 6.53
C ARG A 96 -13.08 3.99 5.91
N GLU A 97 -11.97 4.28 6.59
CA GLU A 97 -10.92 5.17 6.06
C GLU A 97 -10.31 4.61 4.78
N ARG A 98 -10.02 3.30 4.75
CA ARG A 98 -9.48 2.63 3.56
C ARG A 98 -10.45 2.70 2.37
N THR A 99 -11.74 2.45 2.60
CA THR A 99 -12.80 2.57 1.59
C THR A 99 -12.90 4.01 1.06
N THR A 100 -12.95 4.98 1.96
CA THR A 100 -13.02 6.40 1.60
C THR A 100 -11.79 6.82 0.79
N PHE A 101 -10.60 6.44 1.23
CA PHE A 101 -9.34 6.73 0.54
C PHE A 101 -9.32 6.17 -0.89
N LEU A 102 -9.80 4.94 -1.10
CA LEU A 102 -9.84 4.36 -2.45
C LEU A 102 -10.78 5.14 -3.37
N VAL A 103 -11.95 5.56 -2.89
CA VAL A 103 -12.90 6.36 -3.67
C VAL A 103 -12.28 7.71 -4.06
N LEU A 104 -11.59 8.36 -3.12
CA LEU A 104 -10.84 9.59 -3.37
C LEU A 104 -9.73 9.38 -4.40
N CYS A 105 -8.95 8.30 -4.28
CA CYS A 105 -7.91 7.93 -5.23
C CYS A 105 -8.48 7.72 -6.64
N SER A 106 -9.58 6.98 -6.79
CA SER A 106 -10.24 6.79 -8.09
C SER A 106 -10.63 8.13 -8.71
N SER A 107 -11.13 9.06 -7.90
CA SER A 107 -11.56 10.39 -8.36
C SER A 107 -10.35 11.23 -8.80
N PHE A 108 -9.28 11.23 -8.01
CA PHE A 108 -8.01 11.88 -8.35
C PHE A 108 -7.41 11.32 -9.65
N LEU A 109 -7.29 10.00 -9.74
CA LEU A 109 -6.75 9.29 -10.90
C LEU A 109 -7.55 9.54 -12.19
N SER A 110 -8.86 9.75 -12.09
CA SER A 110 -9.70 10.02 -13.26
C SER A 110 -9.41 11.37 -13.93
N LYS A 111 -8.90 12.34 -13.17
CA LYS A 111 -8.52 13.68 -13.64
C LYS A 111 -7.04 13.77 -14.02
N LEU A 112 -6.27 12.72 -13.76
CA LEU A 112 -4.83 12.73 -13.96
C LEU A 112 -4.48 12.48 -15.42
N ILE A 113 -3.59 13.31 -15.95
CA ILE A 113 -2.94 13.07 -17.25
C ILE A 113 -1.54 12.52 -16.93
N PRO A 114 -1.34 11.18 -16.93
CA PRO A 114 -0.09 10.63 -16.44
C PRO A 114 1.06 10.88 -17.43
N SER A 115 2.19 11.32 -16.93
CA SER A 115 3.45 11.33 -17.68
C SER A 115 3.89 9.89 -18.01
N ASN A 116 4.87 9.73 -18.90
CA ASN A 116 5.43 8.40 -19.20
C ASN A 116 6.05 7.74 -17.97
N SER A 117 6.75 8.50 -17.13
CA SER A 117 7.31 7.98 -15.87
C SER A 117 6.21 7.47 -14.93
N LEU A 118 5.08 8.18 -14.84
CA LEU A 118 3.97 7.78 -14.00
C LEU A 118 3.26 6.53 -14.54
N ARG A 119 3.10 6.41 -15.86
CA ARG A 119 2.58 5.19 -16.49
C ARG A 119 3.47 3.98 -16.17
N ASN A 120 4.79 4.14 -16.30
CA ASN A 120 5.75 3.09 -15.98
C ASN A 120 5.69 2.69 -14.50
N LEU A 121 5.58 3.66 -13.58
CA LEU A 121 5.40 3.39 -12.16
C LEU A 121 4.16 2.50 -11.92
N MET A 122 3.02 2.90 -12.49
CA MET A 122 1.76 2.18 -12.32
C MET A 122 1.77 0.78 -12.95
N GLN A 123 2.52 0.57 -14.04
CA GLN A 123 2.70 -0.74 -14.66
C GLN A 123 3.55 -1.69 -13.82
N ASN A 124 4.42 -1.16 -12.96
CA ASN A 124 5.29 -1.94 -12.07
C ASN A 124 4.62 -2.34 -10.75
N TYR A 125 3.40 -1.87 -10.49
CA TYR A 125 2.63 -2.27 -9.31
C TYR A 125 2.19 -3.74 -9.40
N ALA A 126 2.41 -4.49 -8.32
CA ALA A 126 2.10 -5.91 -8.21
C ALA A 126 0.60 -6.19 -8.39
N SER A 127 -0.27 -5.24 -8.00
CA SER A 127 -1.71 -5.39 -8.22
C SER A 127 -2.09 -5.37 -9.70
N THR A 128 -1.24 -4.89 -10.61
CA THR A 128 -1.57 -4.83 -12.04
C THR A 128 -1.26 -6.10 -12.81
N ALA A 129 -0.35 -6.93 -12.32
CA ALA A 129 0.09 -8.14 -13.01
C ALA A 129 -1.08 -9.13 -13.19
N ASN A 130 -1.55 -9.28 -14.44
CA ASN A 130 -2.66 -10.15 -14.85
C ASN A 130 -3.90 -10.05 -13.94
N TRP A 131 -4.20 -8.85 -13.46
CA TRP A 131 -5.16 -8.65 -12.36
C TRP A 131 -6.55 -9.19 -12.69
N PHE A 132 -7.00 -9.05 -13.94
CA PHE A 132 -8.29 -9.57 -14.37
C PHE A 132 -8.41 -11.07 -14.18
N MET A 133 -7.33 -11.84 -14.38
CA MET A 133 -7.33 -13.29 -14.24
C MET A 133 -7.33 -13.76 -12.78
N LYS A 134 -7.00 -12.88 -11.84
CA LYS A 134 -7.06 -13.16 -10.40
C LYS A 134 -8.50 -13.08 -9.84
N LEU A 135 -9.44 -12.53 -10.61
CA LEU A 135 -10.84 -12.39 -10.20
C LEU A 135 -11.64 -13.67 -10.42
N SER A 136 -12.64 -13.90 -9.57
CA SER A 136 -13.58 -15.02 -9.70
C SER A 136 -14.29 -15.00 -11.07
N PRO A 137 -14.73 -16.17 -11.59
CA PRO A 137 -15.45 -16.25 -12.86
C PRO A 137 -16.68 -15.34 -12.93
N HIS A 138 -17.45 -15.24 -11.84
CA HIS A 138 -18.65 -14.40 -11.77
C HIS A 138 -18.33 -12.90 -11.90
N VAL A 139 -17.30 -12.42 -11.18
CA VAL A 139 -16.85 -11.03 -11.27
C VAL A 139 -16.31 -10.72 -12.68
N ARG A 140 -15.53 -11.63 -13.27
CA ARG A 140 -15.03 -11.45 -14.64
C ARG A 140 -16.15 -11.37 -15.69
N ALA A 141 -17.20 -12.18 -15.53
CA ALA A 141 -18.36 -12.16 -16.43
C ALA A 141 -19.14 -10.85 -16.32
N ASP A 142 -19.39 -10.38 -15.10
CA ASP A 142 -20.06 -9.10 -14.84
C ASP A 142 -19.25 -7.92 -15.42
N LEU A 143 -17.93 -7.90 -15.22
CA LEU A 143 -17.05 -6.87 -15.79
C LEU A 143 -17.07 -6.85 -17.31
N ARG A 144 -17.06 -8.01 -17.97
CA ARG A 144 -17.19 -8.10 -19.43
C ARG A 144 -18.53 -7.54 -19.90
N LYS A 145 -19.63 -7.86 -19.20
CA LYS A 145 -20.96 -7.34 -19.50
C LYS A 145 -21.00 -5.81 -19.38
N ARG A 146 -20.48 -5.25 -18.28
CA ARG A 146 -20.45 -3.78 -18.03
C ARG A 146 -19.52 -3.01 -18.96
N ASN A 147 -18.52 -3.67 -19.54
CA ASN A 147 -17.55 -3.06 -20.44
C ASN A 147 -17.84 -3.33 -21.92
N ASN A 148 -19.08 -3.70 -22.28
CA ASN A 148 -19.49 -4.05 -23.65
C ASN A 148 -18.56 -5.08 -24.32
N GLY A 149 -18.12 -6.09 -23.57
CA GLY A 149 -17.22 -7.15 -24.05
C GLY A 149 -15.75 -6.73 -24.22
N LYS A 150 -15.37 -5.47 -23.98
CA LYS A 150 -13.97 -5.02 -24.09
C LYS A 150 -13.10 -5.67 -23.01
N THR A 151 -11.90 -6.08 -23.41
CA THR A 151 -10.99 -6.93 -22.61
C THR A 151 -9.75 -6.21 -22.08
N PHE A 152 -9.61 -4.89 -22.31
CA PHE A 152 -8.39 -4.16 -21.92
C PHE A 152 -8.39 -3.85 -20.41
N PHE A 153 -8.04 -4.87 -19.65
CA PHE A 153 -8.00 -4.89 -18.19
C PHE A 153 -6.54 -5.01 -17.72
N SER A 154 -5.69 -4.05 -18.08
CA SER A 154 -4.23 -4.12 -17.81
C SER A 154 -3.67 -2.89 -17.08
N SER A 155 -4.50 -1.91 -16.74
CA SER A 155 -4.06 -0.68 -16.08
C SER A 155 -4.48 -0.62 -14.62
N PHE A 156 -3.58 -0.12 -13.76
CA PHE A 156 -3.85 0.22 -12.36
C PHE A 156 -5.07 1.14 -12.21
N LEU A 157 -5.18 2.19 -13.05
CA LEU A 157 -6.32 3.11 -13.04
C LEU A 157 -7.64 2.37 -13.27
N PHE A 158 -7.62 1.39 -14.17
CA PHE A 158 -8.81 0.64 -14.49
C PHE A 158 -9.21 -0.26 -13.32
N LEU A 159 -8.24 -0.94 -12.68
CA LEU A 159 -8.49 -1.72 -11.47
C LEU A 159 -9.13 -0.85 -10.39
N VAL A 160 -8.51 0.28 -10.04
CA VAL A 160 -9.01 1.19 -9.00
C VAL A 160 -10.42 1.71 -9.32
N ARG A 161 -10.67 2.04 -10.59
CA ARG A 161 -12.00 2.47 -11.06
C ARG A 161 -13.06 1.37 -10.90
N ILE A 162 -12.71 0.13 -11.21
CA ILE A 162 -13.62 -1.01 -11.03
C ILE A 162 -13.96 -1.22 -9.56
N VAL A 163 -12.95 -1.25 -8.69
CA VAL A 163 -13.17 -1.39 -7.24
C VAL A 163 -14.07 -0.28 -6.73
N ARG A 164 -13.79 0.97 -7.11
CA ARG A 164 -14.63 2.12 -6.76
C ARG A 164 -16.06 1.95 -7.26
N ASN A 165 -16.27 1.48 -8.48
CA ASN A 165 -17.62 1.33 -9.04
C ASN A 165 -18.45 0.31 -8.26
N TYR A 166 -17.86 -0.82 -7.86
CA TYR A 166 -18.56 -1.77 -7.00
C TYR A 166 -18.88 -1.17 -5.63
N ILE A 167 -17.93 -0.45 -5.03
CA ILE A 167 -18.12 0.23 -3.74
C ILE A 167 -19.25 1.27 -3.82
N VAL A 168 -19.26 2.12 -4.83
CA VAL A 168 -20.25 3.22 -4.94
C VAL A 168 -21.63 2.70 -5.31
N HIS A 169 -21.71 1.70 -6.18
CA HIS A 169 -22.98 1.12 -6.64
C HIS A 169 -23.32 -0.17 -5.88
N TYR A 170 -22.91 -0.29 -4.62
CA TYR A 170 -23.08 -1.54 -3.86
C TYR A 170 -24.56 -1.95 -3.76
N ILE A 171 -25.45 -0.99 -3.49
CA ILE A 171 -26.91 -1.19 -3.38
C ILE A 171 -27.48 -1.86 -4.64
N GLU A 172 -27.06 -1.41 -5.82
CA GLU A 172 -27.50 -1.97 -7.11
C GLU A 172 -27.03 -3.43 -7.31
N ASN A 173 -25.95 -3.82 -6.63
CA ASN A 173 -25.33 -5.13 -6.76
C ASN A 173 -25.77 -6.13 -5.69
N GLN A 174 -26.36 -5.70 -4.58
CA GLN A 174 -26.66 -6.55 -3.40
C GLN A 174 -27.44 -7.84 -3.74
N ASN A 175 -28.37 -7.75 -4.70
CA ASN A 175 -29.22 -8.88 -5.09
C ASN A 175 -28.68 -9.69 -6.27
N THR A 176 -27.46 -9.42 -6.72
CA THR A 176 -26.84 -10.10 -7.86
C THR A 176 -25.87 -11.19 -7.40
N VAL A 177 -25.58 -12.16 -8.28
CA VAL A 177 -24.54 -13.18 -8.03
C VAL A 177 -23.18 -12.51 -7.73
N VAL A 178 -22.88 -11.38 -8.37
CA VAL A 178 -21.64 -10.66 -8.10
C VAL A 178 -21.64 -10.03 -6.71
N GLY A 179 -22.74 -9.40 -6.27
CA GLY A 179 -22.87 -8.87 -4.90
C GLY A 179 -22.71 -9.94 -3.82
N GLN A 180 -23.35 -11.09 -4.00
CA GLN A 180 -23.17 -12.24 -3.10
C GLN A 180 -21.71 -12.74 -3.05
N THR A 181 -20.95 -12.56 -4.15
CA THR A 181 -19.54 -12.97 -4.23
C THR A 181 -18.60 -11.96 -3.56
N ILE A 182 -18.84 -10.66 -3.76
CA ILE A 182 -17.90 -9.60 -3.36
C ILE A 182 -18.29 -8.91 -2.05
N GLY A 183 -19.52 -9.07 -1.59
CA GLY A 183 -20.07 -8.41 -0.41
C GLY A 183 -21.14 -7.38 -0.74
N ASN A 184 -21.97 -7.09 0.27
CA ASN A 184 -23.15 -6.23 0.16
C ASN A 184 -22.97 -4.85 0.78
N GLU A 185 -21.78 -4.54 1.29
CA GLU A 185 -21.45 -3.24 1.91
C GLU A 185 -20.07 -2.77 1.42
N PRO A 186 -19.81 -1.46 1.39
CA PRO A 186 -18.57 -0.86 0.87
C PRO A 186 -17.28 -1.50 1.41
N GLU A 187 -17.19 -1.70 2.71
CA GLU A 187 -16.01 -2.25 3.40
C GLU A 187 -15.80 -3.73 3.05
N ALA A 188 -16.87 -4.52 2.93
CA ALA A 188 -16.80 -5.93 2.54
C ALA A 188 -16.31 -6.07 1.09
N ILE A 189 -16.79 -5.19 0.21
CA ILE A 189 -16.34 -5.12 -1.19
C ILE A 189 -14.84 -4.81 -1.25
N LEU A 190 -14.39 -3.79 -0.50
CA LEU A 190 -12.96 -3.49 -0.45
C LEU A 190 -12.16 -4.69 0.07
N HIS A 191 -12.63 -5.34 1.13
CA HIS A 191 -11.98 -6.51 1.72
C HIS A 191 -11.82 -7.67 0.72
N TYR A 192 -12.86 -7.95 -0.09
CA TYR A 192 -12.76 -8.91 -1.18
C TYR A 192 -11.62 -8.58 -2.14
N PHE A 193 -11.53 -7.32 -2.59
CA PHE A 193 -10.48 -6.90 -3.52
C PHE A 193 -9.08 -6.89 -2.88
N THR A 194 -8.92 -6.45 -1.63
CA THR A 194 -7.60 -6.45 -0.97
C THR A 194 -7.12 -7.84 -0.61
N THR A 195 -8.01 -8.82 -0.50
CA THR A 195 -7.63 -10.24 -0.39
C THR A 195 -6.99 -10.76 -1.69
N ILE A 196 -7.50 -10.33 -2.85
CA ILE A 196 -6.97 -10.71 -4.17
C ILE A 196 -5.75 -9.87 -4.56
N PHE A 197 -5.71 -8.61 -4.11
CA PHE A 197 -4.67 -7.63 -4.36
C PHE A 197 -4.09 -7.09 -3.05
N PRO A 198 -3.27 -7.86 -2.32
CA PRO A 198 -2.78 -7.48 -0.99
C PRO A 198 -1.94 -6.18 -0.97
N SER A 199 -1.33 -5.81 -2.10
CA SER A 199 -0.54 -4.57 -2.22
C SER A 199 -1.36 -3.35 -2.61
N LEU A 200 -2.65 -3.50 -2.97
CA LEU A 200 -3.45 -2.43 -3.57
C LEU A 200 -3.46 -1.14 -2.73
N MET A 201 -3.66 -1.27 -1.43
CA MET A 201 -3.75 -0.12 -0.53
C MET A 201 -2.40 0.56 -0.32
N SER A 202 -1.31 -0.21 -0.16
CA SER A 202 0.05 0.33 -0.10
C SER A 202 0.43 1.05 -1.40
N GLU A 203 0.12 0.46 -2.56
CA GLU A 203 0.41 1.06 -3.86
C GLU A 203 -0.37 2.35 -4.10
N LEU A 204 -1.63 2.41 -3.65
CA LEU A 204 -2.42 3.64 -3.66
C LEU A 204 -1.84 4.70 -2.72
N TYR A 205 -1.46 4.31 -1.50
CA TYR A 205 -0.82 5.22 -0.54
C TYR A 205 0.47 5.81 -1.11
N ASP A 206 1.38 4.96 -1.59
CA ASP A 206 2.66 5.36 -2.18
C ASP A 206 2.45 6.25 -3.41
N PHE A 207 1.47 5.88 -4.26
CA PHE A 207 1.13 6.68 -5.44
C PHE A 207 0.73 8.10 -5.06
N ILE A 208 -0.19 8.26 -4.10
CA ILE A 208 -0.61 9.59 -3.67
C ILE A 208 0.54 10.30 -2.96
N HIS A 209 1.29 9.63 -2.09
CA HIS A 209 2.43 10.20 -1.39
C HIS A 209 3.47 10.83 -2.34
N ILE A 210 3.82 10.13 -3.42
CA ILE A 210 4.79 10.62 -4.42
C ILE A 210 4.23 11.79 -5.23
N ASN A 211 2.93 11.78 -5.54
CA ASN A 211 2.32 12.74 -6.47
C ASN A 211 1.64 13.92 -5.78
N ARG A 212 1.51 13.93 -4.45
CA ARG A 212 0.84 15.00 -3.68
C ARG A 212 1.53 16.37 -3.83
N ASN A 213 2.85 16.40 -3.99
CA ASN A 213 3.61 17.65 -4.11
C ASN A 213 3.62 18.22 -5.53
N GLN A 214 3.14 17.48 -6.53
CA GLN A 214 3.01 17.99 -7.89
C GLN A 214 1.81 18.92 -7.92
N ARG A 215 2.03 20.24 -7.80
CA ARG A 215 1.06 21.37 -7.85
C ARG A 215 -0.31 21.00 -8.45
N ASN A 216 -1.14 20.31 -7.66
CA ASN A 216 -2.46 19.85 -8.07
C ASN A 216 -3.41 20.22 -6.93
N PRO A 217 -4.33 21.17 -7.16
CA PRO A 217 -5.23 21.66 -6.11
C PRO A 217 -6.17 20.58 -5.55
N ASN A 218 -6.24 19.39 -6.16
CA ASN A 218 -7.04 18.27 -5.65
C ASN A 218 -6.33 17.41 -4.59
N VAL A 219 -5.13 17.79 -4.13
CA VAL A 219 -4.37 17.00 -3.15
C VAL A 219 -4.82 17.25 -1.71
N GLU A 220 -5.43 18.41 -1.42
CA GLU A 220 -5.90 18.76 -0.07
C GLU A 220 -6.91 17.75 0.50
N VAL A 221 -7.66 17.06 -0.38
CA VAL A 221 -8.61 16.01 0.02
C VAL A 221 -7.93 14.82 0.72
N PHE A 222 -6.61 14.68 0.55
CA PHE A 222 -5.82 13.64 1.19
C PHE A 222 -5.10 14.11 2.46
N SER A 223 -5.26 15.37 2.88
CA SER A 223 -4.50 15.95 4.00
C SER A 223 -4.67 15.22 5.34
N SER A 224 -5.80 14.53 5.57
CA SER A 224 -6.02 13.73 6.77
C SER A 224 -5.28 12.38 6.77
N TYR A 225 -4.80 11.93 5.60
CA TYR A 225 -4.15 10.61 5.43
C TYR A 225 -2.62 10.70 5.47
N PHE A 226 -2.08 11.90 5.59
CA PHE A 226 -0.67 12.17 5.49
C PHE A 226 -0.27 13.20 6.54
N GLU A 227 0.95 13.06 7.06
CA GLU A 227 1.58 14.14 7.84
C GLU A 227 1.63 15.42 6.99
N LYS A 228 1.26 16.54 7.63
CA LYS A 228 1.22 17.88 7.05
C LYS A 228 2.61 18.42 6.77
#